data_AF-A0A2L1GNZ9-F1
#
_entry.id   AF-A0A2L1GNZ9-F1
#
_cell.length_a   1.000
_cell.length_b   1.000
_cell.length_c   1.000
_cell.angle_alpha   90.00
_cell.angle_beta   90.00
_cell.angle_gamma   90.00
#
_symmetry.space_group_name_H-M   'P 1'
#
loop_
_entity.id
_entity.type
_entity.pdbx_description
1 polymer ?
#
loop_
_entity_poly.entity_id
_entity_poly.type
_entity_poly.pdbx_seq_one_letter_code
_entity_poly.pdbx_strand_id
1 'polypeptide(L)'
;MAISYSEALARLATITDEAGLRALIEQLDAAGDQSAKVTVLWSGTQNGTHSVGDKLVPALERDGVRTLGSTAAGKFLEDERFSNKVEEIFGDDPMHSTGKCSSEDKVKNCSGSLAG
;
A
#
# COMPACT_ATOMS: atom_id res chain seq x y z
N MET A 1 -1.39 -8.24 -20.65
CA MET A 1 -0.54 -7.27 -21.37
C MET A 1 0.09 -6.38 -20.32
N ALA A 2 1.41 -6.26 -20.34
CA ALA A 2 2.16 -5.43 -19.41
C ALA A 2 1.88 -3.94 -19.67
N ILE A 3 1.55 -3.16 -18.63
CA ILE A 3 1.34 -1.71 -18.75
C ILE A 3 2.55 -0.95 -18.21
N SER A 4 2.81 0.24 -18.78
CA SER A 4 3.87 1.12 -18.30
C SER A 4 3.50 1.76 -16.95
N TYR A 5 4.50 2.24 -16.21
CA TYR A 5 4.27 2.95 -14.95
C TYR A 5 3.40 4.21 -15.13
N SER A 6 3.64 5.00 -16.18
CA SER A 6 2.81 6.18 -16.49
C SER A 6 1.37 5.82 -16.86
N GLU A 7 1.18 4.70 -17.55
CA GLU A 7 -0.16 4.19 -17.87
C GLU A 7 -0.88 3.69 -16.63
N ALA A 8 -0.16 3.03 -15.71
CA ALA A 8 -0.72 2.60 -14.44
C ALA A 8 -1.21 3.78 -13.60
N LEU A 9 -0.47 4.89 -13.57
CA LEU A 9 -0.91 6.13 -12.92
C LEU A 9 -2.16 6.74 -13.55
N ALA A 10 -2.22 6.77 -14.89
CA ALA A 10 -3.39 7.27 -15.60
C ALA A 10 -4.64 6.43 -15.28
N ARG A 11 -4.49 5.10 -15.23
CA ARG A 11 -5.57 4.17 -14.85
C ARG A 11 -5.96 4.32 -13.39
N LEU A 12 -4.99 4.48 -12.49
CA LEU A 12 -5.23 4.68 -11.06
C LEU A 12 -6.18 5.86 -10.80
N ALA A 13 -6.02 6.97 -11.53
CA ALA A 13 -6.90 8.13 -11.41
C ALA A 13 -8.37 7.84 -11.75
N THR A 14 -8.65 6.80 -12.55
CA THR A 14 -10.00 6.42 -12.98
C THR A 14 -10.63 5.32 -12.14
N ILE A 15 -9.86 4.69 -11.25
CA ILE A 15 -10.33 3.59 -10.40
C ILE A 15 -11.07 4.16 -9.20
N THR A 16 -12.21 3.54 -8.87
CA THR A 16 -13.11 3.95 -7.80
C THR A 16 -13.48 2.80 -6.86
N ASP A 17 -12.97 1.58 -7.09
CA ASP A 17 -13.33 0.41 -6.32
C ASP A 17 -12.16 -0.58 -6.15
N GLU A 18 -12.35 -1.52 -5.23
CA GLU A 18 -11.39 -2.59 -4.92
C GLU A 18 -11.05 -3.45 -6.14
N ALA A 19 -12.06 -3.78 -6.96
CA ALA A 19 -11.88 -4.68 -8.09
C ALA A 19 -10.96 -4.05 -9.17
N GLY A 20 -11.13 -2.76 -9.43
CA GLY A 20 -10.27 -1.99 -10.33
C GLY A 20 -8.85 -1.89 -9.81
N LEU A 21 -8.66 -1.64 -8.51
CA LEU A 21 -7.33 -1.61 -7.89
C LEU A 21 -6.64 -2.96 -8.02
N ARG A 22 -7.35 -4.05 -7.71
CA ARG A 22 -6.83 -5.41 -7.87
C ARG A 22 -6.44 -5.70 -9.31
N ALA A 23 -7.29 -5.36 -10.28
CA ALA A 23 -7.01 -5.58 -11.70
C ALA A 23 -5.78 -4.79 -12.18
N LEU A 24 -5.56 -3.58 -11.66
CA LEU A 24 -4.37 -2.77 -11.95
C LEU A 24 -3.10 -3.44 -11.42
N ILE A 25 -3.13 -3.95 -10.19
CA ILE A 25 -1.99 -4.65 -9.57
C ILE A 25 -1.67 -5.93 -10.34
N GLU A 26 -2.68 -6.71 -10.73
CA GLU A 26 -2.50 -7.94 -11.51
C GLU A 26 -1.85 -7.65 -12.88
N GLN A 27 -2.21 -6.54 -13.53
CA GLN A 27 -1.59 -6.11 -14.79
C GLN A 27 -0.13 -5.67 -14.63
N LEU A 28 0.19 -5.00 -13.51
CA LEU A 28 1.55 -4.61 -13.15
C LEU A 28 2.43 -5.81 -12.76
N ASP A 29 1.87 -6.81 -12.07
CA ASP A 29 2.61 -8.01 -11.68
C ASP A 29 2.86 -8.93 -12.87
N ALA A 30 1.87 -9.06 -13.78
CA ALA A 30 2.00 -9.77 -15.05
C ALA A 30 3.00 -9.12 -16.03
N ALA A 31 3.37 -7.86 -15.80
CA ALA A 31 4.44 -7.17 -16.51
C ALA A 31 5.85 -7.52 -15.98
N GLY A 32 5.93 -8.05 -14.76
CA GLY A 32 7.18 -8.36 -14.09
C GLY A 32 7.81 -9.64 -14.62
N ASP A 33 9.12 -9.64 -14.76
CA ASP A 33 9.91 -10.79 -15.20
C ASP A 33 9.64 -12.02 -14.31
N GLN A 34 9.02 -13.05 -14.88
CA GLN A 34 8.72 -14.33 -14.22
C GLN A 34 9.95 -15.26 -14.18
N SER A 35 11.12 -14.78 -14.62
CA SER A 35 12.37 -15.55 -14.62
C SER A 35 12.88 -15.88 -13.20
N ALA A 36 12.43 -15.15 -12.19
CA ALA A 36 12.84 -15.38 -10.81
C ALA A 36 12.32 -16.72 -10.28
N LYS A 37 13.25 -17.55 -9.77
CA LYS A 37 12.94 -18.90 -9.27
C LYS A 37 12.21 -18.88 -7.92
N VAL A 38 12.31 -17.80 -7.16
CA VAL A 38 11.76 -17.65 -5.80
C VAL A 38 11.31 -16.21 -5.58
N THR A 39 10.10 -16.03 -5.05
CA THR A 39 9.58 -14.74 -4.55
C THR A 39 9.70 -14.72 -3.02
N VAL A 40 10.38 -13.71 -2.47
CA VAL A 40 10.55 -13.54 -1.02
C VAL A 40 9.70 -12.37 -0.51
N LEU A 41 8.87 -12.67 0.49
CA LEU A 41 8.21 -11.69 1.35
C LEU A 41 9.00 -11.60 2.65
N TRP A 42 9.28 -10.38 3.10
CA TRP A 42 9.97 -10.14 4.35
C TRP A 42 9.25 -9.02 5.12
N SER A 43 9.22 -9.14 6.45
CA SER A 43 8.69 -8.10 7.33
C SER A 43 9.69 -7.83 8.46
N GLY A 44 10.08 -6.57 8.60
CA GLY A 44 11.13 -6.08 9.49
C GLY A 44 11.41 -4.62 9.13
N THR A 45 11.78 -3.77 10.09
CA THR A 45 11.73 -2.31 9.93
C THR A 45 12.58 -1.81 8.76
N GLN A 46 11.97 -1.53 7.61
CA GLN A 46 12.56 -0.82 6.46
C GLN A 46 13.03 0.59 6.86
N ASN A 47 12.46 1.15 7.95
CA ASN A 47 12.73 2.48 8.51
C ASN A 47 13.61 2.47 9.77
N GLY A 48 14.76 1.81 9.74
CA GLY A 48 15.71 1.84 10.85
C GLY A 48 17.15 1.81 10.35
N THR A 49 18.04 2.55 11.00
CA THR A 49 19.45 2.83 10.62
C THR A 49 20.30 1.58 10.30
N HIS A 50 19.79 0.38 10.58
CA HIS A 50 20.39 -0.92 10.25
C HIS A 50 19.31 -1.99 9.98
N SER A 51 18.41 -1.77 9.01
CA SER A 51 17.38 -2.77 8.73
C SER A 51 17.97 -4.05 8.13
N VAL A 52 17.35 -5.18 8.46
CA VAL A 52 17.58 -6.44 7.73
C VAL A 52 17.30 -6.24 6.25
N GLY A 53 16.36 -5.36 5.88
CA GLY A 53 16.04 -5.01 4.49
C GLY A 53 17.22 -4.46 3.72
N ASP A 54 17.88 -3.43 4.26
CA ASP A 54 18.98 -2.73 3.59
C ASP A 54 20.18 -3.65 3.31
N LYS A 55 20.32 -4.73 4.08
CA LYS A 55 21.40 -5.71 3.90
C LYS A 55 20.96 -6.95 3.12
N LEU A 56 19.78 -7.49 3.42
CA LEU A 56 19.29 -8.75 2.88
C LEU A 56 18.65 -8.59 1.50
N VAL A 57 17.85 -7.53 1.28
CA VAL A 57 17.15 -7.31 0.00
C VAL A 57 18.15 -7.16 -1.15
N PRO A 58 19.19 -6.30 -1.05
CA PRO A 58 20.19 -6.21 -2.12
C PRO A 58 20.99 -7.49 -2.34
N ALA A 59 21.17 -8.32 -1.30
CA ALA A 59 21.85 -9.61 -1.42
C ALA A 59 20.99 -10.63 -2.18
N LEU A 60 19.71 -10.74 -1.81
CA LEU A 60 18.73 -11.60 -2.48
C LEU A 60 18.56 -11.22 -3.95
N GLU A 61 18.44 -9.92 -4.24
CA GLU A 61 18.30 -9.42 -5.62
C GLU A 61 19.53 -9.71 -6.48
N ARG A 62 20.75 -9.64 -5.90
CA ARG A 62 21.99 -10.05 -6.59
C ARG A 62 22.01 -11.54 -6.94
N ASP A 63 21.38 -12.37 -6.10
CA ASP A 63 21.27 -13.82 -6.32
C ASP A 63 20.08 -14.20 -7.23
N GLY A 64 19.40 -13.21 -7.83
CA GLY A 64 18.29 -13.43 -8.76
C GLY A 64 16.96 -13.79 -8.08
N VAL A 65 16.84 -13.51 -6.77
CA VAL A 65 15.58 -13.64 -6.03
C VAL A 65 14.72 -12.41 -6.28
N ARG A 66 13.43 -12.62 -6.56
CA ARG A 66 12.44 -11.54 -6.70
C ARG A 66 11.92 -11.15 -5.33
N THR A 67 12.04 -9.88 -5.00
CA THR A 67 11.48 -9.24 -3.80
C THR A 67 10.28 -8.39 -4.20
N LEU A 68 9.37 -8.06 -3.29
CA LEU A 68 8.24 -7.19 -3.64
C LEU A 68 8.73 -5.84 -4.21
N GLY A 69 9.68 -5.19 -3.53
CA GLY A 69 10.23 -3.88 -3.94
C GLY A 69 11.02 -3.86 -5.25
N SER A 70 11.48 -5.01 -5.76
CA SER A 70 12.13 -5.06 -7.09
C SER A 70 11.12 -5.13 -8.24
N THR A 71 9.86 -5.48 -7.98
CA THR A 71 8.82 -5.61 -9.01
C THR A 71 8.23 -4.28 -9.42
N ALA A 72 7.72 -4.20 -10.66
CA ALA A 72 6.96 -3.03 -11.12
C ALA A 72 5.72 -2.78 -10.25
N ALA A 73 5.01 -3.84 -9.85
CA ALA A 73 3.89 -3.76 -8.93
C ALA A 73 4.32 -3.22 -7.55
N GLY A 74 5.34 -3.80 -6.92
CA GLY A 74 5.79 -3.35 -5.60
C GLY A 74 6.30 -1.92 -5.57
N LYS A 75 7.07 -1.49 -6.58
CA LYS A 75 7.47 -0.07 -6.72
C LYS A 75 6.27 0.86 -6.89
N PHE A 76 5.22 0.39 -7.55
CA PHE A 76 4.00 1.17 -7.73
C PHE A 76 3.19 1.27 -6.43
N LEU A 77 3.17 0.22 -5.60
CA LEU A 77 2.52 0.23 -4.28
C LEU A 77 3.16 1.22 -3.30
N GLU A 78 4.43 1.57 -3.50
CA GLU A 78 5.16 2.59 -2.73
C GLU A 78 4.86 4.04 -3.19
N ASP A 79 4.12 4.24 -4.29
CA ASP A 79 3.78 5.58 -4.77
C ASP A 79 2.69 6.23 -3.90
N GLU A 80 2.92 7.48 -3.49
CA GLU A 80 2.00 8.25 -2.64
C GLU A 80 0.58 8.35 -3.23
N ARG A 81 0.45 8.46 -4.56
CA ARG A 81 -0.87 8.52 -5.22
C ARG A 81 -1.61 7.21 -5.11
N PHE A 82 -0.88 6.09 -5.12
CA PHE A 82 -1.48 4.78 -4.86
C PHE A 82 -2.00 4.70 -3.43
N SER A 83 -1.18 5.10 -2.45
CA SER A 83 -1.61 5.15 -1.04
C SER A 83 -2.84 6.05 -0.85
N ASN A 84 -2.86 7.24 -1.45
CA ASN A 84 -4.00 8.15 -1.38
C ASN A 84 -5.27 7.54 -2.01
N LYS A 85 -5.13 6.78 -3.10
CA LYS A 85 -6.27 6.10 -3.75
C LYS A 85 -6.80 4.93 -2.89
N VAL A 86 -5.94 4.22 -2.18
CA VAL A 86 -6.36 3.20 -1.22
C VAL A 86 -7.16 3.84 -0.07
N GLU A 87 -6.70 4.95 0.48
CA GLU A 87 -7.46 5.71 1.49
C GLU A 87 -8.79 6.24 0.94
N GLU A 88 -8.85 6.68 -0.32
CA GLU A 88 -10.11 7.11 -0.95
C GLU A 88 -11.14 5.96 -1.06
N ILE A 89 -10.68 4.74 -1.36
CA ILE A 89 -11.56 3.59 -1.63
C ILE A 89 -11.91 2.81 -0.35
N PHE A 90 -10.96 2.71 0.59
CA PHE A 90 -11.07 1.88 1.78
C PHE A 90 -10.97 2.65 3.09
N GLY A 91 -10.60 3.93 3.05
CA GLY A 91 -10.54 4.77 4.24
C GLY A 91 -11.94 4.93 4.84
N ASP A 92 -12.01 4.80 6.17
CA ASP A 92 -13.22 5.13 6.92
C ASP A 92 -13.56 6.60 6.67
N ASP A 93 -14.57 6.88 5.85
CA ASP A 93 -15.08 8.23 5.60
C ASP A 93 -15.51 8.89 6.94
N PRO A 94 -14.88 9.98 7.40
CA PRO A 94 -15.28 10.63 8.65
C PRO A 94 -16.68 11.27 8.56
N MET A 95 -17.27 11.45 7.36
CA MET A 95 -18.61 12.03 7.23
C MET A 95 -19.75 11.08 7.67
N HIS A 96 -19.46 9.80 7.91
CA HIS A 96 -20.42 8.84 8.50
C HIS A 96 -19.94 8.24 9.82
N SER A 97 -18.98 8.88 10.49
CA SER A 97 -18.66 8.56 11.88
C SER A 97 -19.76 9.14 12.79
N THR A 98 -20.78 8.33 13.11
CA THR A 98 -21.57 8.57 14.32
C THR A 98 -20.63 8.44 15.53
N GLY A 99 -20.03 9.56 15.92
CA GLY A 99 -19.38 9.79 17.21
C GLY A 99 -18.23 8.85 17.55
N LYS A 100 -17.05 9.00 16.94
CA LYS A 100 -15.80 8.54 17.55
C LYS A 100 -15.26 9.63 18.49
N CYS A 101 -15.43 9.44 19.80
CA CYS A 101 -14.52 10.04 20.78
C CYS A 101 -13.11 9.56 20.45
N SER A 102 -12.22 10.49 20.09
CA SER A 102 -10.81 10.20 19.85
C SER A 102 -10.17 9.68 21.14
N SER A 103 -9.29 8.69 21.02
CA SER A 103 -8.58 8.02 22.10
C SER A 103 -7.59 8.92 22.87
N GLU A 104 -7.47 10.20 22.50
CA GLU A 104 -6.68 11.20 23.23
C GLU A 104 -7.47 12.02 24.26
N ASP A 105 -8.80 11.89 24.31
CA ASP A 105 -9.67 12.52 25.34
C ASP A 105 -10.04 11.59 26.50
N LYS A 106 -9.25 10.54 26.76
CA LYS A 106 -9.55 9.57 27.84
C LYS A 106 -9.37 10.09 29.28
N VAL A 107 -9.07 11.37 29.51
CA VAL A 107 -8.76 11.85 30.87
C VAL A 107 -9.58 13.07 31.34
N LYS A 108 -10.32 13.81 30.51
CA LYS A 108 -11.11 14.96 31.04
C LYS A 108 -12.46 15.16 30.33
N ASN A 109 -13.52 14.81 31.06
CA ASN A 109 -14.91 15.26 30.90
C ASN A 109 -15.62 14.98 29.56
N CYS A 110 -16.13 13.76 29.38
CA CYS A 110 -17.38 13.57 28.63
C CYS A 110 -18.57 14.00 29.50
N SER A 111 -18.75 15.31 29.64
CA SER A 111 -19.96 15.92 30.22
C SER A 111 -20.82 16.49 29.09
N GLY A 112 -21.97 15.87 28.82
CA GLY A 112 -22.94 16.39 27.84
C GLY A 112 -24.00 15.33 27.55
N SER A 113 -25.02 15.21 28.39
CA SER A 113 -26.33 15.83 28.20
C SER A 113 -27.14 15.16 27.08
N LEU A 114 -27.84 14.08 27.44
CA LEU A 114 -28.98 13.56 26.67
C LEU A 114 -30.16 14.53 26.85
N ALA A 115 -30.43 15.33 25.83
CA ALA A 115 -31.70 16.02 25.65
C ALA A 115 -32.09 15.90 24.18
N GLY A 116 -33.21 15.21 23.94
CA GLY A 116 -33.78 14.90 22.62
C GLY A 116 -34.59 13.63 22.70
#